data_AF-A0A7M1VPW6-F1
#
_entry.id   AF-A0A7M1VPW6-F1
#
_cell.length_a   1.000
_cell.length_b   1.000
_cell.length_c   1.000
_cell.angle_alpha   90.00
_cell.angle_beta   90.00
_cell.angle_gamma   90.00
#
_symmetry.space_group_name_H-M   'P 1'
#
loop_
_entity.id
_entity.type
_entity.pdbx_description
1 polymer ?
#
loop_
_entity_poly.entity_id
_entity_poly.type
_entity_poly.pdbx_seq_one_letter_code
_entity_poly.pdbx_strand_id
1 'polypeptide(L)'
;MKIRFLALDSFRGICAISVVLFHLSVLDSISEINFFRYSYLFVDFFFVLSGFVITHSLFTRSICPSFSKYFWSRFKRIYPLHFFMLGVFLFFEILKYLAFNYGFKFNNPPFTGYSSLAEFIPNLLLIQAWSSSFQALSFNYTSWSISVEFYMYSIFYVLFVICMQRRLMFTPIICFLLGFMVFHDISFFTDKARDGLFAFFSGSSIYSLYYICSYSKYSVKGLLIDLAEIIVVFSIFILLNSGWLHENKVASIAIFSVTVFIFSFELGVVSRFLKNKLFIFLGELSYSIYLTHSAVIFCSLSAFMVIDKFFKTSFIVVYDSKKFVSFDSILLSNLFVFLLVLTTVIVAYFANKFVENKFR
;
A
#
# COMPACT_ATOMS: atom_id res chain seq x y z
N MET A 1 21.26 -5.14 -18.28
CA MET A 1 21.26 -4.61 -16.91
C MET A 1 19.81 -4.50 -16.44
N LYS A 2 19.44 -4.97 -15.24
CA LYS A 2 18.11 -4.69 -14.67
C LYS A 2 18.06 -3.21 -14.31
N ILE A 3 17.24 -2.43 -15.00
CA ILE A 3 17.04 -1.02 -14.67
C ILE A 3 16.28 -0.98 -13.34
N ARG A 4 16.80 -0.23 -12.37
CA ARG A 4 16.15 0.05 -11.10
C ARG A 4 15.68 1.50 -11.11
N PHE A 5 14.42 1.73 -10.84
CA PHE A 5 13.81 3.06 -10.78
C PHE A 5 13.88 3.59 -9.34
N LEU A 6 15.01 4.21 -8.98
CA LEU A 6 15.30 4.78 -7.66
C LEU A 6 14.31 5.88 -7.24
N ALA A 7 13.87 6.74 -8.18
CA ALA A 7 12.88 7.77 -7.88
C ALA A 7 11.54 7.14 -7.50
N LEU A 8 11.11 6.11 -8.23
CA LEU A 8 9.88 5.38 -7.94
C LEU A 8 9.99 4.54 -6.65
N ASP A 9 11.16 3.97 -6.33
CA ASP A 9 11.40 3.34 -5.04
C ASP A 9 11.22 4.37 -3.91
N SER A 10 11.74 5.58 -4.07
CA SER A 10 11.61 6.67 -3.10
C SER A 10 10.16 7.10 -2.89
N PHE A 11 9.37 7.19 -3.96
CA PHE A 11 7.92 7.39 -3.86
C PHE A 11 7.24 6.30 -3.03
N ARG A 12 7.64 5.02 -3.17
CA ARG A 12 7.06 3.96 -2.34
C ARG A 12 7.23 4.22 -0.86
N GLY A 13 8.40 4.70 -0.45
CA GLY A 13 8.69 5.04 0.94
C GLY A 13 7.81 6.19 1.44
N ILE A 14 7.72 7.28 0.67
CA ILE A 14 6.89 8.46 1.00
C ILE A 14 5.41 8.06 1.11
N CYS A 15 4.91 7.29 0.14
CA CYS A 15 3.55 6.77 0.13
C CYS A 15 3.28 5.86 1.34
N ALA A 16 4.20 4.97 1.68
CA ALA A 16 4.05 4.08 2.83
C ALA A 16 3.95 4.86 4.15
N ILE A 17 4.83 5.85 4.37
CA ILE A 17 4.78 6.72 5.55
C ILE A 17 3.48 7.53 5.59
N SER A 18 3.02 8.02 4.44
CA SER A 18 1.75 8.75 4.36
C SER A 18 0.58 7.84 4.77
N VAL A 19 0.55 6.58 4.31
CA VAL A 19 -0.45 5.59 4.73
C VAL A 19 -0.36 5.28 6.23
N VAL A 20 0.83 5.29 6.84
CA VAL A 20 0.95 5.19 8.31
C VAL A 20 0.22 6.36 8.96
N LEU A 21 0.50 7.60 8.52
CA LEU A 21 -0.13 8.81 9.05
C LEU A 21 -1.65 8.80 8.88
N PHE A 22 -2.17 8.30 7.75
CA PHE A 22 -3.61 8.11 7.55
C PHE A 22 -4.28 7.31 8.67
N HIS A 23 -3.65 6.21 9.10
CA HIS A 23 -4.19 5.33 10.14
C HIS A 23 -3.95 5.84 11.56
N LEU A 24 -3.21 6.95 11.75
CA LEU A 24 -3.05 7.56 13.07
C LEU A 24 -4.29 8.36 13.46
N SER A 25 -4.93 7.94 14.56
CA SER A 25 -6.00 8.67 15.23
C SER A 25 -5.43 9.45 16.42
N VAL A 26 -4.73 10.54 16.14
CA VAL A 26 -4.16 11.46 17.15
C VAL A 26 -4.73 12.86 16.91
N LEU A 27 -5.43 13.41 17.91
CA LEU A 27 -6.04 14.74 17.83
C LEU A 27 -4.98 15.84 17.85
N ASP A 28 -5.29 16.96 17.18
CA ASP A 28 -4.47 18.16 17.08
C ASP A 28 -3.06 17.89 16.54
N SER A 29 -2.97 16.97 15.57
CA SER A 29 -1.70 16.50 15.01
C SER A 29 -1.63 16.63 13.49
N ILE A 30 -0.42 16.55 12.94
CA ILE A 30 -0.19 16.60 11.50
C ILE A 30 -0.94 15.50 10.73
N SER A 31 -1.29 14.37 11.37
CA SER A 31 -2.06 13.30 10.71
C SER A 31 -3.49 13.71 10.37
N GLU A 32 -3.99 14.81 10.95
CA GLU A 32 -5.33 15.35 10.69
C GLU A 32 -5.42 16.25 9.46
N ILE A 33 -4.30 16.65 8.89
CA ILE A 33 -4.30 17.44 7.66
C ILE A 33 -4.89 16.60 6.51
N ASN A 34 -5.74 17.22 5.68
CA ASN A 34 -6.42 16.58 4.55
C ASN A 34 -5.49 15.68 3.72
N PHE A 35 -4.29 16.17 3.41
CA PHE A 35 -3.28 15.40 2.68
C PHE A 35 -3.08 13.97 3.23
N PHE A 36 -2.95 13.83 4.56
CA PHE A 36 -2.74 12.53 5.19
C PHE A 36 -4.06 11.76 5.39
N ARG A 37 -5.17 12.46 5.66
CA ARG A 37 -6.51 11.85 5.79
C ARG A 37 -7.01 11.20 4.49
N TYR A 38 -6.51 11.62 3.33
CA TYR A 38 -6.82 10.99 2.04
C TYR A 38 -5.69 10.12 1.46
N SER A 39 -4.60 9.96 2.20
CA SER A 39 -3.42 9.22 1.72
C SER A 39 -3.62 7.70 1.61
N TYR A 40 -4.79 7.17 2.00
CA TYR A 40 -5.21 5.80 1.65
C TYR A 40 -5.23 5.56 0.14
N LEU A 41 -5.40 6.62 -0.67
CA LEU A 41 -5.30 6.57 -2.13
C LEU A 41 -3.93 6.11 -2.63
N PHE A 42 -2.86 6.25 -1.84
CA PHE A 42 -1.55 5.75 -2.25
C PHE A 42 -1.47 4.23 -2.37
N VAL A 43 -2.48 3.50 -1.88
CA VAL A 43 -2.60 2.07 -2.19
C VAL A 43 -2.84 1.86 -3.69
N ASP A 44 -3.60 2.73 -4.34
CA ASP A 44 -3.82 2.71 -5.79
C ASP A 44 -2.50 2.99 -6.53
N PHE A 45 -1.68 3.92 -6.02
CA PHE A 45 -0.32 4.15 -6.52
C PHE A 45 0.55 2.88 -6.44
N PHE A 46 0.50 2.12 -5.34
CA PHE A 46 1.26 0.87 -5.23
C PHE A 46 0.84 -0.14 -6.30
N PHE A 47 -0.46 -0.27 -6.59
CA PHE A 47 -0.95 -1.14 -7.66
C PHE A 47 -0.49 -0.69 -9.04
N VAL A 48 -0.63 0.60 -9.38
CA VAL A 48 -0.11 1.17 -10.64
C VAL A 48 1.38 0.88 -10.78
N LEU A 49 2.17 1.17 -9.74
CA LEU A 49 3.61 0.94 -9.78
C LEU A 49 3.97 -0.55 -9.88
N SER A 50 3.20 -1.43 -9.24
CA SER A 50 3.39 -2.88 -9.34
C SER A 50 3.15 -3.36 -10.78
N GLY A 51 2.08 -2.90 -11.42
CA GLY A 51 1.80 -3.16 -12.83
C GLY A 51 2.94 -2.72 -13.74
N PHE A 52 3.41 -1.48 -13.58
CA PHE A 52 4.52 -0.95 -14.36
C PHE A 52 5.81 -1.79 -14.22
N VAL A 53 6.25 -2.03 -12.97
CA VAL A 53 7.53 -2.72 -12.69
C VAL A 53 7.49 -4.19 -13.08
N ILE A 54 6.33 -4.85 -12.94
CA ILE A 54 6.20 -6.26 -13.31
C ILE A 54 6.19 -6.42 -14.83
N THR A 55 5.47 -5.56 -15.54
CA THR A 55 5.51 -5.53 -17.01
C THR A 55 6.93 -5.28 -17.50
N HIS A 56 7.67 -4.31 -16.90
CA HIS A 56 9.09 -4.12 -17.18
C HIS A 56 9.93 -5.38 -16.97
N SER A 57 9.77 -6.03 -15.80
CA SER A 57 10.56 -7.21 -15.44
C SER A 57 10.26 -8.44 -16.31
N LEU A 58 9.06 -8.56 -16.88
CA LEU A 58 8.71 -9.67 -17.79
C LEU A 58 9.09 -9.33 -19.23
N PHE A 59 8.91 -8.08 -19.65
CA PHE A 59 9.17 -7.64 -21.02
C PHE A 59 10.66 -7.55 -21.36
N THR A 60 11.51 -7.12 -20.42
CA THR A 60 12.96 -6.99 -20.64
C THR A 60 13.74 -8.30 -20.60
N ARG A 61 13.10 -9.42 -20.22
CA ARG A 61 13.76 -10.72 -20.20
C ARG A 61 13.80 -11.30 -21.61
N SER A 62 14.97 -11.79 -22.01
CA SER A 62 15.15 -12.52 -23.27
C SER A 62 14.29 -13.79 -23.35
N ILE A 63 14.15 -14.50 -22.22
CA ILE A 63 13.35 -15.71 -22.10
C ILE A 63 12.32 -15.50 -20.99
N CYS A 64 11.05 -15.74 -21.31
CA CYS A 64 9.98 -15.70 -20.31
C CYS A 64 10.23 -16.80 -19.26
N PRO A 65 10.31 -16.47 -17.96
CA PRO A 65 10.51 -17.48 -16.92
C PRO A 65 9.30 -18.40 -16.84
N SER A 66 9.47 -19.70 -16.56
CA SER A 66 8.36 -20.61 -16.27
C SER A 66 7.46 -20.06 -15.13
N PHE A 67 6.16 -20.38 -15.17
CA PHE A 67 5.20 -19.95 -14.15
C PHE A 67 5.68 -20.23 -12.72
N SER A 68 6.15 -21.45 -12.44
CA SER A 68 6.65 -21.84 -11.11
C SER A 68 7.77 -20.92 -10.61
N LYS A 69 8.81 -20.69 -11.42
CA LYS A 69 9.92 -19.76 -11.07
C LYS A 69 9.44 -18.33 -10.85
N TYR A 70 8.51 -17.86 -11.68
CA TYR A 70 7.93 -16.52 -11.53
C TYR A 70 7.13 -16.41 -10.24
N PHE A 71 6.18 -17.32 -10.02
CA PHE A 71 5.29 -17.31 -8.85
C PHE A 71 6.08 -17.46 -7.55
N TRP A 72 7.06 -18.37 -7.49
CA TRP A 72 7.87 -18.58 -6.30
C TRP A 72 8.69 -17.35 -5.91
N SER A 73 9.21 -16.61 -6.89
CA SER A 73 9.89 -15.33 -6.63
C SER A 73 8.96 -14.29 -6.02
N ARG A 74 7.66 -14.34 -6.30
CA ARG A 74 6.66 -13.41 -5.74
C ARG A 74 6.12 -13.89 -4.40
N PHE A 75 5.92 -15.20 -4.26
CA PHE A 75 5.59 -15.85 -3.00
C PHE A 75 6.61 -15.50 -1.92
N LYS A 76 7.90 -15.68 -2.19
CA LYS A 76 9.00 -15.31 -1.28
C LYS A 76 9.04 -13.83 -0.91
N ARG A 77 8.51 -12.95 -1.76
CA ARG A 77 8.46 -11.52 -1.51
C ARG A 77 7.32 -11.13 -0.56
N ILE A 78 6.14 -11.75 -0.70
CA ILE A 78 4.92 -11.35 0.04
C ILE A 78 4.67 -12.26 1.24
N TYR A 79 4.70 -13.57 1.03
CA TYR A 79 4.14 -14.51 2.00
C TYR A 79 4.87 -14.56 3.35
N PRO A 80 6.22 -14.50 3.44
CA PRO A 80 6.91 -14.63 4.72
C PRO A 80 6.51 -13.57 5.75
N LEU A 81 6.47 -12.29 5.34
CA LEU A 81 6.11 -11.21 6.26
C LEU A 81 4.62 -11.22 6.56
N HIS A 82 3.77 -11.51 5.57
CA HIS A 82 2.34 -11.67 5.79
C HIS A 82 2.04 -12.77 6.82
N PHE A 83 2.64 -13.94 6.66
CA PHE A 83 2.46 -15.06 7.57
C PHE A 83 2.92 -14.70 9.00
N PHE A 84 4.08 -14.05 9.13
CA PHE A 84 4.56 -13.55 10.41
C PHE A 84 3.57 -12.58 11.07
N MET A 85 3.09 -11.58 10.31
CA MET A 85 2.14 -10.60 10.83
C MET A 85 0.77 -11.20 11.17
N LEU A 86 0.29 -12.18 10.38
CA LEU A 86 -0.93 -12.93 10.71
C LEU A 86 -0.78 -13.65 12.06
N GLY A 87 0.40 -14.24 12.32
CA GLY A 87 0.74 -14.80 13.63
C GLY A 87 0.75 -13.78 14.77
N VAL A 88 1.27 -12.57 14.53
CA VAL A 88 1.25 -11.46 15.51
C VAL A 88 -0.19 -11.06 15.87
N PHE A 89 -1.08 -10.90 14.88
CA PHE A 89 -2.47 -10.55 15.13
C PHE A 89 -3.26 -11.68 15.79
N LEU A 90 -2.99 -12.94 15.42
CA LEU A 90 -3.53 -14.09 16.12
C LEU A 90 -3.09 -14.10 17.60
N PHE A 91 -1.81 -13.81 17.86
CA PHE A 91 -1.28 -13.69 19.21
C PHE A 91 -1.97 -12.58 20.00
N PHE A 92 -2.22 -11.41 19.40
CA PHE A 92 -2.99 -10.34 20.05
C PHE A 92 -4.42 -10.76 20.41
N GLU A 93 -5.11 -11.52 19.55
CA GLU A 93 -6.45 -12.03 19.87
C GLU A 93 -6.41 -13.11 20.97
N ILE A 94 -5.37 -13.94 21.02
CA ILE A 94 -5.17 -14.88 22.14
C ILE A 94 -4.97 -14.11 23.45
N LEU A 95 -4.13 -13.06 23.48
CA LEU A 95 -3.95 -12.22 24.66
C LEU A 95 -5.26 -11.55 25.10
N LYS A 96 -6.03 -11.05 24.14
CA LYS A 96 -7.36 -10.48 24.38
C LYS A 96 -8.33 -11.52 24.96
N TYR A 97 -8.29 -12.76 24.47
CA TYR A 97 -9.08 -13.87 25.00
C TYR A 97 -8.71 -14.20 26.45
N LEU A 98 -7.42 -14.29 26.76
CA LEU A 98 -6.96 -14.51 28.13
C LEU A 98 -7.42 -13.36 29.05
N ALA A 99 -7.22 -12.12 28.65
CA ALA A 99 -7.67 -10.95 29.41
C ALA A 99 -9.20 -10.93 29.62
N PHE A 100 -9.97 -11.33 28.59
CA PHE A 100 -11.42 -11.45 28.68
C PHE A 100 -11.83 -12.46 29.77
N ASN A 101 -11.16 -13.62 29.83
CA ASN A 101 -11.40 -14.63 30.88
C ASN A 101 -11.02 -14.14 32.29
N TYR A 102 -10.08 -13.20 32.42
CA TYR A 102 -9.76 -12.52 33.68
C TYR A 102 -10.69 -11.33 33.99
N GLY A 103 -11.79 -11.15 33.25
CA GLY A 103 -12.82 -10.14 33.52
C GLY A 103 -12.61 -8.79 32.84
N PHE A 104 -11.65 -8.67 31.91
CA PHE A 104 -11.51 -7.45 31.11
C PHE A 104 -12.62 -7.36 30.06
N LYS A 105 -13.32 -6.22 30.01
CA LYS A 105 -14.32 -5.93 28.98
C LYS A 105 -13.67 -5.18 27.81
N PHE A 106 -13.91 -5.67 26.60
CA PHE A 106 -13.48 -5.07 25.34
C PHE A 106 -14.70 -4.66 24.51
N ASN A 107 -14.52 -3.75 23.54
CA ASN A 107 -15.61 -3.33 22.65
C ASN A 107 -16.24 -4.52 21.91
N ASN A 108 -15.41 -5.46 21.46
CA ASN A 108 -15.84 -6.69 20.80
C ASN A 108 -15.25 -7.90 21.56
N PRO A 109 -16.00 -8.99 21.74
CA PRO A 109 -15.45 -10.23 22.26
C PRO A 109 -14.23 -10.71 21.44
N PRO A 110 -13.31 -11.46 22.07
CA PRO A 110 -12.21 -12.11 21.36
C PRO A 110 -12.76 -13.04 20.27
N PHE A 111 -12.04 -13.15 19.14
CA PHE A 111 -12.42 -14.03 18.02
C PHE A 111 -13.81 -13.79 17.41
N THR A 112 -14.25 -12.53 17.31
CA THR A 112 -15.51 -12.13 16.67
C THR A 112 -15.30 -11.03 15.63
N GLY A 113 -16.26 -10.86 14.70
CA GLY A 113 -16.19 -9.85 13.65
C GLY A 113 -14.92 -9.97 12.80
N TYR A 114 -14.18 -8.87 12.66
CA TYR A 114 -12.93 -8.80 11.90
C TYR A 114 -11.81 -9.71 12.44
N SER A 115 -11.94 -10.23 13.66
CA SER A 115 -10.98 -11.16 14.26
C SER A 115 -11.51 -12.59 14.36
N SER A 116 -12.65 -12.90 13.72
CA SER A 116 -13.27 -14.22 13.76
C SER A 116 -12.32 -15.32 13.26
N LEU A 117 -12.38 -16.49 13.89
CA LEU A 117 -11.63 -17.67 13.43
C LEU A 117 -12.02 -18.09 12.00
N ALA A 118 -13.25 -17.79 11.57
CA ALA A 118 -13.69 -18.04 10.20
C ALA A 118 -12.89 -17.22 9.16
N GLU A 119 -12.37 -16.05 9.54
CA GLU A 119 -11.57 -15.18 8.69
C GLU A 119 -10.09 -15.60 8.63
N PHE A 120 -9.65 -16.54 9.49
CA PHE A 120 -8.25 -16.94 9.55
C PHE A 120 -7.78 -17.64 8.29
N ILE A 121 -8.57 -18.61 7.78
CA ILE A 121 -8.24 -19.35 6.55
C ILE A 121 -8.23 -18.40 5.33
N PRO A 122 -9.24 -17.53 5.13
CA PRO A 122 -9.20 -16.52 4.08
C PRO A 122 -7.95 -15.64 4.11
N ASN A 123 -7.51 -15.20 5.29
CA ASN A 123 -6.27 -14.42 5.44
C ASN A 123 -5.02 -15.24 5.16
N LEU A 124 -4.96 -16.47 5.66
CA LEU A 124 -3.83 -17.37 5.43
C LEU A 124 -3.62 -17.65 3.94
N LEU A 125 -4.72 -17.80 3.20
CA LEU A 125 -4.70 -18.01 1.75
C LEU A 125 -4.65 -16.71 0.94
N LEU A 126 -4.72 -15.54 1.58
CA LEU A 126 -4.77 -14.24 0.91
C LEU A 126 -5.97 -14.07 -0.04
N ILE A 127 -7.13 -14.66 0.28
CA ILE A 127 -8.36 -14.57 -0.54
C ILE A 127 -9.43 -13.62 0.04
N GLN A 128 -9.21 -13.07 1.24
CA GLN A 128 -10.19 -12.27 1.98
C GLN A 128 -10.64 -10.99 1.27
N ALA A 129 -9.84 -10.45 0.34
CA ALA A 129 -10.22 -9.26 -0.43
C ALA A 129 -10.95 -9.58 -1.75
N TRP A 130 -11.03 -10.84 -2.16
CA TRP A 130 -11.56 -11.21 -3.49
C TRP A 130 -13.07 -11.45 -3.50
N SER A 131 -13.64 -11.93 -2.39
CA SER A 131 -15.06 -12.25 -2.25
C SER A 131 -15.73 -11.41 -1.16
N SER A 132 -16.98 -11.01 -1.38
CA SER A 132 -17.83 -10.36 -0.37
C SER A 132 -18.24 -11.29 0.77
N SER A 133 -17.99 -12.61 0.65
CA SER A 133 -18.24 -13.58 1.70
C SER A 133 -17.28 -13.48 2.90
N PHE A 134 -16.18 -12.74 2.75
CA PHE A 134 -15.15 -12.58 3.76
C PHE A 134 -14.96 -11.11 4.11
N GLN A 135 -14.40 -10.85 5.29
CA GLN A 135 -14.11 -9.49 5.73
C GLN A 135 -12.72 -9.09 5.24
N ALA A 136 -12.64 -8.21 4.23
CA ALA A 136 -11.35 -7.80 3.65
C ALA A 136 -10.36 -7.20 4.67
N LEU A 137 -10.86 -6.54 5.71
CA LEU A 137 -10.05 -5.87 6.75
C LEU A 137 -9.79 -6.73 7.99
N SER A 138 -10.03 -8.05 7.92
CA SER A 138 -9.86 -8.96 9.05
C SER A 138 -8.40 -9.16 9.46
N PHE A 139 -8.19 -9.44 10.76
CA PHE A 139 -6.89 -9.53 11.43
C PHE A 139 -6.01 -8.29 11.21
N ASN A 140 -5.17 -8.31 10.18
CA ASN A 140 -4.36 -7.17 9.78
C ASN A 140 -5.11 -6.40 8.69
N TYR A 141 -5.74 -5.29 9.07
CA TYR A 141 -6.55 -4.49 8.16
C TYR A 141 -5.79 -3.94 6.94
N THR A 142 -4.46 -3.97 6.91
CA THR A 142 -3.67 -3.55 5.74
C THR A 142 -3.48 -4.69 4.74
N SER A 143 -3.71 -5.95 5.15
CA SER A 143 -3.42 -7.13 4.33
C SER A 143 -4.35 -7.32 3.14
N TRP A 144 -5.47 -6.58 3.04
CA TRP A 144 -6.37 -6.68 1.89
C TRP A 144 -5.67 -6.37 0.56
N SER A 145 -4.75 -5.40 0.55
CA SER A 145 -4.08 -4.96 -0.69
C SER A 145 -3.15 -6.05 -1.23
N ILE A 146 -2.40 -6.70 -0.33
CA ILE A 146 -1.51 -7.82 -0.69
C ILE A 146 -2.29 -9.09 -1.05
N SER A 147 -3.51 -9.24 -0.53
CA SER A 147 -4.45 -10.29 -0.97
C SER A 147 -4.77 -10.15 -2.46
N VAL A 148 -5.08 -8.93 -2.90
CA VAL A 148 -5.31 -8.66 -4.32
C VAL A 148 -3.99 -8.78 -5.12
N GLU A 149 -2.89 -8.19 -4.64
CA GLU A 149 -1.61 -8.20 -5.35
C GLU A 149 -1.06 -9.62 -5.60
N PHE A 150 -1.18 -10.52 -4.63
CA PHE A 150 -0.63 -11.87 -4.71
C PHE A 150 -1.20 -12.70 -5.88
N TYR A 151 -2.53 -12.73 -6.02
CA TYR A 151 -3.20 -13.46 -7.11
C TYR A 151 -3.13 -12.71 -8.43
N MET A 152 -3.12 -11.38 -8.39
CA MET A 152 -2.94 -10.53 -9.57
C MET A 152 -1.64 -10.84 -10.31
N TYR A 153 -0.56 -11.20 -9.61
CA TYR A 153 0.68 -11.65 -10.26
C TYR A 153 0.49 -12.89 -11.13
N SER A 154 -0.28 -13.87 -10.67
CA SER A 154 -0.58 -15.09 -11.41
C SER A 154 -1.47 -14.80 -12.62
N ILE A 155 -2.54 -14.04 -12.40
CA ILE A 155 -3.46 -13.59 -13.45
C ILE A 155 -2.68 -12.86 -14.55
N PHE A 156 -1.84 -11.89 -14.16
CA PHE A 156 -1.04 -11.12 -15.10
C PHE A 156 -0.07 -11.98 -15.90
N TYR A 157 0.64 -12.91 -15.24
CA TYR A 157 1.57 -13.79 -15.94
C TYR A 157 0.86 -14.66 -16.99
N VAL A 158 -0.28 -15.26 -16.64
CA VAL A 158 -1.06 -16.10 -17.57
C VAL A 158 -1.49 -15.29 -18.79
N LEU A 159 -2.04 -14.09 -18.58
CA LEU A 159 -2.43 -13.18 -19.65
C LEU A 159 -1.22 -12.77 -20.51
N PHE A 160 -0.09 -12.43 -19.87
CA PHE A 160 1.14 -12.04 -20.56
C PHE A 160 1.69 -13.13 -21.48
N VAL A 161 1.62 -14.40 -21.06
CA VAL A 161 2.07 -15.55 -21.88
C VAL A 161 1.08 -15.85 -23.00
N ILE A 162 -0.23 -15.83 -22.75
CA ILE A 162 -1.25 -16.11 -23.76
C ILE A 162 -1.21 -15.07 -24.89
N CYS A 163 -1.02 -13.80 -24.57
CA CYS A 163 -0.96 -12.71 -25.55
C CYS A 163 0.42 -12.58 -26.25
N MET A 164 1.14 -13.70 -26.38
CA MET A 164 2.57 -13.87 -26.62
C MET A 164 3.23 -12.95 -27.65
N GLN A 165 2.59 -12.69 -28.79
CA GLN A 165 3.15 -11.89 -29.90
C GLN A 165 2.83 -10.39 -29.78
N ARG A 166 1.84 -10.03 -28.96
CA ARG A 166 1.35 -8.66 -28.76
C ARG A 166 1.27 -8.31 -27.27
N ARG A 167 2.29 -8.72 -26.50
CA ARG A 167 2.28 -8.70 -25.02
C ARG A 167 2.05 -7.34 -24.38
N LEU A 168 2.24 -6.25 -25.11
CA LEU A 168 1.96 -4.90 -24.62
C LEU A 168 0.62 -4.36 -25.13
N MET A 169 0.12 -4.84 -26.28
CA MET A 169 -1.10 -4.32 -26.92
C MET A 169 -2.39 -4.79 -26.24
N PHE A 170 -2.36 -5.89 -25.48
CA PHE A 170 -3.55 -6.35 -24.75
C PHE A 170 -3.78 -5.56 -23.45
N THR A 171 -2.73 -4.95 -22.89
CA THR A 171 -2.80 -4.28 -21.58
C THR A 171 -3.77 -3.10 -21.55
N PRO A 172 -3.86 -2.25 -22.60
CA PRO A 172 -4.84 -1.16 -22.65
C PRO A 172 -6.27 -1.67 -22.81
N ILE A 173 -6.47 -2.80 -23.53
CA ILE A 173 -7.79 -3.42 -23.70
C ILE A 173 -8.29 -3.94 -22.36
N ILE A 174 -7.45 -4.64 -21.61
CA ILE A 174 -7.81 -5.12 -20.26
C ILE A 174 -8.00 -3.95 -19.30
N CYS A 175 -7.15 -2.92 -19.37
CA CYS A 175 -7.33 -1.69 -18.59
C CYS A 175 -8.67 -1.02 -18.89
N PHE A 176 -9.09 -0.97 -20.15
CA PHE A 176 -10.38 -0.43 -20.57
C PHE A 176 -11.55 -1.28 -20.04
N LEU A 177 -11.47 -2.61 -20.20
CA LEU A 177 -12.51 -3.52 -19.69
C LEU A 177 -12.64 -3.44 -18.16
N LEU A 178 -11.53 -3.40 -17.43
CA LEU A 178 -11.55 -3.26 -15.97
C LEU A 178 -12.05 -1.89 -15.53
N GLY A 179 -11.64 -0.83 -16.23
CA GLY A 179 -12.18 0.51 -16.01
C GLY A 179 -13.70 0.53 -16.21
N PHE A 180 -14.19 -0.14 -17.25
CA PHE A 180 -15.62 -0.32 -17.48
C PHE A 180 -16.30 -1.10 -16.33
N MET A 181 -15.68 -2.17 -15.82
CA MET A 181 -16.22 -2.92 -14.67
C MET A 181 -16.29 -2.09 -13.38
N VAL A 182 -15.35 -1.15 -13.16
CA VAL A 182 -15.39 -0.22 -12.02
C VAL A 182 -16.63 0.67 -12.07
N PHE A 183 -17.08 1.06 -13.27
CA PHE A 183 -18.28 1.89 -13.44
C PHE A 183 -19.61 1.11 -13.41
N HIS A 184 -19.58 -0.21 -13.65
CA HIS A 184 -20.79 -1.02 -13.86
C HIS A 184 -21.10 -2.03 -12.75
N ASP A 185 -20.47 -1.87 -11.59
CA ASP A 185 -20.78 -2.56 -10.32
C ASP A 185 -21.05 -4.08 -10.47
N ILE A 186 -20.16 -4.75 -11.19
CA ILE A 186 -20.27 -6.19 -11.42
C ILE A 186 -19.99 -6.93 -10.11
N SER A 187 -21.02 -7.61 -9.59
CA SER A 187 -21.10 -8.21 -8.26
C SER A 187 -20.13 -9.36 -7.96
N PHE A 188 -19.28 -9.75 -8.91
CA PHE A 188 -18.38 -10.91 -8.74
C PHE A 188 -17.15 -10.60 -7.88
N PHE A 189 -16.64 -9.36 -7.92
CA PHE A 189 -15.46 -8.93 -7.17
C PHE A 189 -15.83 -7.81 -6.21
N THR A 190 -15.16 -7.78 -5.05
CA THR A 190 -15.23 -6.62 -4.14
C THR A 190 -14.66 -5.36 -4.82
N ASP A 191 -15.09 -4.19 -4.38
CA ASP A 191 -14.58 -2.91 -4.86
C ASP A 191 -13.05 -2.83 -4.76
N LYS A 192 -12.48 -3.38 -3.67
CA LYS A 192 -11.03 -3.42 -3.44
C LYS A 192 -10.29 -4.22 -4.50
N ALA A 193 -10.83 -5.38 -4.90
CA ALA A 193 -10.24 -6.20 -5.95
C ALA A 193 -10.36 -5.53 -7.32
N ARG A 194 -11.52 -4.92 -7.63
CA ARG A 194 -11.73 -4.21 -8.90
C ARG A 194 -10.81 -3.00 -9.05
N ASP A 195 -10.73 -2.15 -8.02
CA ASP A 195 -9.87 -0.97 -8.00
C ASP A 195 -8.39 -1.36 -8.16
N GLY A 196 -7.94 -2.37 -7.40
CA GLY A 196 -6.56 -2.84 -7.48
C GLY A 196 -6.20 -3.42 -8.85
N LEU A 197 -7.12 -4.18 -9.45
CA LEU A 197 -6.94 -4.69 -10.83
C LEU A 197 -6.86 -3.54 -11.83
N PHE A 198 -7.80 -2.60 -11.79
CA PHE A 198 -7.81 -1.45 -12.70
C PHE A 198 -6.53 -0.61 -12.58
N ALA A 199 -6.10 -0.29 -11.36
CA ALA A 199 -4.86 0.42 -11.09
C ALA A 199 -3.64 -0.33 -11.65
N PHE A 200 -3.54 -1.62 -11.42
CA PHE A 200 -2.43 -2.43 -11.91
C PHE A 200 -2.35 -2.49 -13.44
N PHE A 201 -3.47 -2.74 -14.13
CA PHE A 201 -3.48 -2.76 -15.59
C PHE A 201 -3.29 -1.37 -16.20
N SER A 202 -3.66 -0.30 -15.50
CA SER A 202 -3.28 1.08 -15.86
C SER A 202 -1.76 1.25 -15.85
N GLY A 203 -1.10 0.85 -14.77
CA GLY A 203 0.37 0.86 -14.69
C GLY A 203 1.07 0.01 -15.75
N SER A 204 0.53 -1.18 -16.06
CA SER A 204 1.02 -2.01 -17.15
C SER A 204 0.84 -1.34 -18.53
N SER A 205 -0.25 -0.61 -18.72
CA SER A 205 -0.50 0.14 -19.97
C SER A 205 0.46 1.32 -20.11
N ILE A 206 0.73 2.02 -19.01
CA ILE A 206 1.74 3.09 -18.94
C ILE A 206 3.14 2.57 -19.25
N TYR A 207 3.49 1.36 -18.83
CA TYR A 207 4.77 0.76 -19.22
C TYR A 207 4.91 0.63 -20.74
N SER A 208 3.83 0.30 -21.45
CA SER A 208 3.84 0.21 -22.91
C SER A 208 4.16 1.56 -23.55
N LEU A 209 3.60 2.66 -23.01
CA LEU A 209 3.93 4.02 -23.44
C LEU A 209 5.38 4.38 -23.12
N TYR A 210 5.83 4.10 -21.90
CA TYR A 210 7.21 4.31 -21.47
C TYR A 210 8.21 3.60 -22.38
N TYR A 211 7.93 2.35 -22.75
CA TYR A 211 8.78 1.57 -23.64
C TYR A 211 8.91 2.24 -25.02
N ILE A 212 7.81 2.69 -25.62
CA ILE A 212 7.83 3.40 -26.92
C ILE A 212 8.62 4.70 -26.82
N CYS A 213 8.35 5.52 -25.80
CA CYS A 213 9.01 6.81 -25.61
C CYS A 213 10.51 6.66 -25.34
N SER A 214 10.91 5.68 -24.53
CA SER A 214 12.32 5.44 -24.15
C SER A 214 13.19 4.98 -25.32
N TYR A 215 12.60 4.36 -26.35
CA TYR A 215 13.29 3.97 -27.57
C TYR A 215 13.30 5.07 -28.64
N SER A 216 12.47 6.11 -28.48
CA SER A 216 12.49 7.25 -29.40
C SER A 216 13.76 8.08 -29.15
N LYS A 217 14.48 8.47 -30.22
CA LYS A 217 15.71 9.28 -30.12
C LYS A 217 15.46 10.75 -29.76
N TYR A 218 14.24 11.11 -29.35
CA TYR A 218 13.90 12.50 -29.07
C TYR A 218 14.49 12.94 -27.72
N SER A 219 15.43 13.89 -27.81
CA SER A 219 15.98 14.59 -26.66
C SER A 219 14.94 15.61 -26.14
N VAL A 220 14.26 15.27 -25.05
CA VAL A 220 13.39 16.23 -24.35
C VAL A 220 14.25 17.23 -23.58
N LYS A 221 13.89 18.53 -23.63
CA LYS A 221 14.61 19.59 -22.91
C LYS A 221 14.42 19.41 -21.38
N GLY A 222 15.50 19.61 -20.61
CA GLY A 222 15.48 19.46 -19.15
C GLY A 222 14.40 20.27 -18.44
N LEU A 223 14.17 21.52 -18.86
CA LEU A 223 13.14 22.39 -18.28
C LEU A 223 11.72 21.81 -18.39
N LEU A 224 11.39 21.13 -19.51
CA LEU A 224 10.06 20.54 -19.69
C LEU A 224 9.84 19.36 -18.76
N ILE A 225 10.90 18.59 -18.48
CA ILE A 225 10.86 17.47 -17.53
C ILE A 225 10.71 18.00 -16.11
N ASP A 226 11.48 19.02 -15.74
CA ASP A 226 11.39 19.66 -14.42
C ASP A 226 9.97 20.19 -14.17
N LEU A 227 9.39 20.89 -15.14
CA LEU A 227 8.00 21.37 -15.06
C LEU A 227 7.00 20.21 -14.97
N ALA A 228 7.17 19.14 -15.75
CA ALA A 228 6.29 17.99 -15.70
C ALA A 228 6.33 17.29 -14.33
N GLU A 229 7.51 17.10 -13.73
CA GLU A 229 7.65 16.54 -12.38
C GLU A 229 6.94 17.41 -11.33
N ILE A 230 7.14 18.74 -11.39
CA ILE A 230 6.50 19.68 -10.46
C ILE A 230 4.97 19.67 -10.61
N ILE A 231 4.46 19.71 -11.85
CA ILE A 231 3.02 19.68 -12.13
C ILE A 231 2.40 18.40 -11.58
N VAL A 232 3.05 17.25 -11.74
CA VAL A 232 2.54 15.98 -11.22
C VAL A 232 2.53 15.96 -9.70
N VAL A 233 3.61 16.40 -9.04
CA VAL A 233 3.65 16.48 -7.58
C VAL A 233 2.56 17.41 -7.05
N PHE A 234 2.35 18.55 -7.71
CA PHE A 234 1.27 19.46 -7.38
C PHE A 234 -0.11 18.83 -7.64
N SER A 235 -0.26 18.03 -8.69
CA SER A 235 -1.51 17.31 -9.00
C SER A 235 -1.84 16.28 -7.90
N ILE A 236 -0.84 15.57 -7.37
CA ILE A 236 -1.01 14.68 -6.20
C ILE A 236 -1.45 15.49 -4.98
N PHE A 237 -0.83 16.66 -4.75
CA PHE A 237 -1.21 17.54 -3.65
C PHE A 237 -2.67 18.01 -3.76
N ILE A 238 -3.13 18.42 -4.95
CA ILE A 238 -4.53 18.79 -5.20
C ILE A 238 -5.45 17.59 -5.00
N LEU A 239 -5.11 16.42 -5.54
CA LEU A 239 -5.89 15.18 -5.38
C LEU A 239 -6.19 14.88 -3.91
N LEU A 240 -5.19 15.03 -3.04
CA LEU A 240 -5.30 14.69 -1.61
C LEU A 240 -5.92 15.80 -0.75
N ASN A 241 -6.09 17.02 -1.27
CA ASN A 241 -6.67 18.14 -0.52
C ASN A 241 -8.05 18.58 -1.04
N SER A 242 -8.47 18.10 -2.20
CA SER A 242 -9.75 18.47 -2.81
C SER A 242 -10.82 17.40 -2.60
N GLY A 243 -12.01 17.83 -2.16
CA GLY A 243 -13.18 16.99 -1.88
C GLY A 243 -13.58 16.07 -3.04
N TRP A 244 -13.68 16.68 -4.22
CA TRP A 244 -14.24 16.02 -5.40
C TRP A 244 -13.29 15.00 -6.05
N LEU A 245 -11.97 15.24 -6.04
CA LEU A 245 -11.03 14.37 -6.77
C LEU A 245 -10.75 13.05 -6.05
N HIS A 246 -10.81 13.00 -4.72
CA HIS A 246 -10.53 11.76 -3.99
C HIS A 246 -11.65 10.72 -4.07
N GLU A 247 -12.89 11.15 -4.33
CA GLU A 247 -14.02 10.25 -4.61
C GLU A 247 -13.95 9.68 -6.03
N ASN A 248 -13.29 10.38 -6.96
CA ASN A 248 -13.14 9.93 -8.34
C ASN A 248 -11.95 8.98 -8.52
N LYS A 249 -12.23 7.68 -8.40
CA LYS A 249 -11.23 6.61 -8.55
C LYS A 249 -10.45 6.66 -9.86
N VAL A 250 -11.12 6.94 -10.97
CA VAL A 250 -10.45 7.01 -12.27
C VAL A 250 -9.48 8.18 -12.35
N ALA A 251 -9.86 9.35 -11.82
CA ALA A 251 -8.96 10.49 -11.75
C ALA A 251 -7.72 10.20 -10.89
N SER A 252 -7.90 9.57 -9.72
CA SER A 252 -6.78 9.21 -8.84
C SER A 252 -5.79 8.25 -9.52
N ILE A 253 -6.29 7.19 -10.16
CA ILE A 253 -5.47 6.20 -10.87
C ILE A 253 -4.78 6.84 -12.08
N ALA A 254 -5.46 7.73 -12.82
CA ALA A 254 -4.86 8.46 -13.93
C ALA A 254 -3.69 9.34 -13.47
N ILE A 255 -3.84 10.10 -12.38
CA ILE A 255 -2.77 10.92 -11.81
C ILE A 255 -1.58 10.05 -11.39
N PHE A 256 -1.83 8.92 -10.71
CA PHE A 256 -0.76 8.00 -10.32
C PHE A 256 -0.09 7.33 -11.53
N SER A 257 -0.83 6.99 -12.57
CA SER A 257 -0.31 6.47 -13.83
C SER A 257 0.61 7.48 -14.54
N VAL A 258 0.21 8.74 -14.62
CA VAL A 258 1.05 9.83 -15.13
C VAL A 258 2.28 10.05 -14.24
N THR A 259 2.12 9.91 -12.92
CA THR A 259 3.24 9.99 -11.96
C THR A 259 4.28 8.91 -12.24
N VAL A 260 3.86 7.65 -12.33
CA VAL A 260 4.74 6.53 -12.63
C VAL A 260 5.42 6.72 -13.99
N PHE A 261 4.68 7.21 -15.00
CA PHE A 261 5.24 7.51 -16.32
C PHE A 261 6.38 8.54 -16.24
N ILE A 262 6.12 9.73 -15.68
CA ILE A 262 7.10 10.83 -15.66
C ILE A 262 8.33 10.46 -14.82
N PHE A 263 8.12 9.91 -13.62
CA PHE A 263 9.22 9.56 -12.73
C PHE A 263 9.97 8.28 -13.13
N SER A 264 9.48 7.51 -14.11
CA SER A 264 10.24 6.38 -14.66
C SER A 264 11.45 6.78 -15.50
N PHE A 265 11.50 8.03 -16.00
CA PHE A 265 12.66 8.56 -16.72
C PHE A 265 13.75 9.06 -15.76
N GLU A 266 13.37 9.51 -14.57
CA GLU A 266 14.26 9.98 -13.50
C GLU A 266 15.22 11.14 -13.87
N LEU A 267 14.79 12.02 -14.76
CA LEU A 267 15.64 13.04 -15.38
C LEU A 267 15.53 14.43 -14.71
N GLY A 268 14.44 14.74 -13.99
CA GLY A 268 14.20 16.09 -13.47
C GLY A 268 14.80 16.37 -12.08
N VAL A 269 14.59 17.59 -11.61
CA VAL A 269 15.08 18.10 -10.31
C VAL A 269 14.47 17.36 -9.12
N VAL A 270 13.18 17.00 -9.18
CA VAL A 270 12.52 16.25 -8.11
C VAL A 270 13.06 14.83 -8.07
N SER A 271 13.26 14.20 -9.23
CA SER A 271 13.93 12.90 -9.33
C SER A 271 15.33 12.91 -8.71
N ARG A 272 16.13 13.95 -8.96
CA ARG A 272 17.47 14.09 -8.35
C ARG A 272 17.41 14.20 -6.83
N PHE A 273 16.44 14.94 -6.29
CA PHE A 273 16.21 15.03 -4.85
C PHE A 273 15.77 13.70 -4.25
N LEU A 274 14.83 12.99 -4.90
CA LEU A 274 14.32 11.70 -4.46
C LEU A 274 15.40 10.61 -4.49
N LYS A 275 16.42 10.72 -5.34
CA LYS A 275 17.58 9.81 -5.34
C LYS A 275 18.49 9.91 -4.11
N ASN A 276 18.13 10.71 -3.10
CA ASN A 276 18.82 10.71 -1.82
C ASN A 276 18.68 9.34 -1.12
N LYS A 277 19.75 8.89 -0.47
CA LYS A 277 19.86 7.60 0.22
C LYS A 277 18.72 7.38 1.24
N LEU A 278 18.29 8.43 1.92
CA LEU A 278 17.21 8.33 2.91
C LEU A 278 15.89 7.88 2.28
N PHE A 279 15.48 8.50 1.16
CA PHE A 279 14.22 8.15 0.52
C PHE A 279 14.28 6.78 -0.14
N ILE A 280 15.41 6.43 -0.76
CA ILE A 280 15.63 5.09 -1.31
C ILE A 280 15.53 4.04 -0.20
N PHE A 281 16.14 4.29 0.96
CA PHE A 281 16.07 3.40 2.12
C PHE A 281 14.63 3.22 2.62
N LEU A 282 13.86 4.30 2.76
CA LEU A 282 12.43 4.20 3.09
C LEU A 282 11.64 3.43 2.01
N GLY A 283 12.01 3.59 0.74
CA GLY A 283 11.49 2.84 -0.38
C GLY A 283 11.76 1.34 -0.29
N GLU A 284 12.96 0.94 0.12
CA GLU A 284 13.34 -0.46 0.33
C GLU A 284 12.55 -1.10 1.47
N LEU A 285 12.25 -0.32 2.52
CA LEU A 285 11.45 -0.76 3.66
C LEU A 285 9.94 -0.62 3.45
N SER A 286 9.47 -0.07 2.33
CA SER A 286 8.07 0.36 2.17
C SER A 286 7.06 -0.76 2.42
N TYR A 287 7.38 -1.99 1.98
CA TYR A 287 6.54 -3.17 2.20
C TYR A 287 6.45 -3.53 3.68
N SER A 288 7.60 -3.53 4.37
CA SER A 288 7.65 -3.79 5.81
C SER A 288 6.92 -2.69 6.60
N ILE A 289 7.14 -1.41 6.29
CA ILE A 289 6.43 -0.27 6.89
C ILE A 289 4.91 -0.45 6.72
N TYR A 290 4.48 -0.77 5.50
CA TYR A 290 3.07 -0.97 5.19
C TYR A 290 2.43 -2.12 5.96
N LEU A 291 3.14 -3.24 6.21
CA LEU A 291 2.52 -4.38 6.87
C LEU A 291 2.61 -4.35 8.39
N THR A 292 3.64 -3.70 8.96
CA THR A 292 3.88 -3.70 10.41
C THR A 292 3.21 -2.53 11.16
N HIS A 293 2.88 -1.43 10.48
CA HIS A 293 2.37 -0.23 11.16
C HIS A 293 1.07 -0.47 11.92
N SER A 294 0.19 -1.32 11.40
CA SER A 294 -1.08 -1.66 12.05
C SER A 294 -0.87 -2.26 13.44
N ALA A 295 0.13 -3.13 13.61
CA ALA A 295 0.49 -3.71 14.90
C ALA A 295 1.11 -2.67 15.84
N VAL A 296 1.98 -1.78 15.33
CA VAL A 296 2.56 -0.69 16.14
C VAL A 296 1.46 0.24 16.68
N ILE A 297 0.52 0.64 15.82
CA ILE A 297 -0.63 1.47 16.19
C ILE A 297 -1.51 0.73 17.20
N PHE A 298 -1.80 -0.56 16.98
CA PHE A 298 -2.59 -1.37 17.90
C PHE A 298 -1.95 -1.47 19.29
N CYS A 299 -0.65 -1.77 19.37
CA CYS A 299 0.09 -1.81 20.63
C CYS A 299 0.08 -0.46 21.34
N SER A 300 0.28 0.63 20.60
CA SER A 300 0.25 1.98 21.16
C SER A 300 -1.12 2.31 21.74
N LEU A 301 -2.20 2.16 20.96
CA LEU A 301 -3.57 2.40 21.44
C LEU A 301 -3.91 1.54 22.65
N SER A 302 -3.50 0.28 22.65
CA SER A 302 -3.68 -0.64 23.77
C SER A 302 -2.95 -0.17 25.03
N ALA A 303 -1.72 0.32 24.90
CA ALA A 303 -0.96 0.86 26.01
C ALA A 303 -1.65 2.09 26.63
N PHE A 304 -2.12 3.04 25.82
CA PHE A 304 -2.85 4.20 26.33
C PHE A 304 -4.18 3.82 26.99
N MET A 305 -4.90 2.81 26.47
CA MET A 305 -6.12 2.30 27.12
C MET A 305 -5.84 1.75 28.52
N VAL A 306 -4.71 1.07 28.68
CA VAL A 306 -4.27 0.55 29.98
C VAL A 306 -3.88 1.71 30.90
N ILE A 307 -3.10 2.68 30.42
CA ILE A 307 -2.68 3.86 31.20
C ILE A 307 -3.90 4.63 31.72
N ASP A 308 -4.87 4.95 30.85
CA ASP A 308 -6.09 5.65 31.26
C ASP A 308 -6.87 4.90 32.33
N LYS A 309 -6.97 3.57 32.20
CA LYS A 309 -7.68 2.75 33.18
C LYS A 309 -6.98 2.73 34.54
N PHE A 310 -5.65 2.65 34.59
CA PHE A 310 -4.89 2.53 35.83
C PHE A 310 -4.63 3.88 36.51
N PHE A 311 -4.27 4.91 35.75
CA PHE A 311 -3.91 6.23 36.26
C PHE A 311 -5.08 7.23 36.26
N LYS A 312 -6.27 6.81 35.79
CA LYS A 312 -7.48 7.65 35.67
C LYS A 312 -7.22 8.93 34.86
N THR A 313 -6.35 8.82 33.84
CA THR A 313 -6.12 9.86 32.84
C THR A 313 -7.18 9.79 31.72
N SER A 314 -7.19 10.80 30.85
CA SER A 314 -8.13 10.92 29.72
C SER A 314 -7.40 11.09 28.40
N PHE A 315 -6.34 10.31 28.16
CA PHE A 315 -5.61 10.36 26.89
C PHE A 315 -6.44 9.82 25.72
N ILE A 316 -7.41 8.94 25.96
CA ILE A 316 -8.27 8.38 24.91
C ILE A 316 -9.62 9.07 24.89
N VAL A 317 -9.89 9.71 23.76
CA VAL A 317 -11.16 10.37 23.47
C VAL A 317 -11.89 9.55 22.41
N VAL A 318 -13.20 9.36 22.58
CA VAL A 318 -14.04 8.70 21.58
C VAL A 318 -14.78 9.76 20.78
N TYR A 319 -14.52 9.84 19.48
CA TYR A 319 -15.19 10.72 18.55
C TYR A 319 -15.73 9.90 17.37
N ASP A 320 -17.02 10.04 17.06
CA ASP A 320 -17.71 9.32 15.98
C ASP A 320 -17.38 7.81 15.95
N SER A 321 -17.57 7.13 17.10
CA SER A 321 -17.29 5.69 17.26
C SER A 321 -15.82 5.27 17.10
N LYS A 322 -14.90 6.20 16.87
CA LYS A 322 -13.45 5.97 16.75
C LYS A 322 -12.71 6.48 17.98
N LYS A 323 -11.66 5.75 18.38
CA LYS A 323 -10.79 6.12 19.49
C LYS A 323 -9.64 6.95 18.97
N PHE A 324 -9.40 8.09 19.62
CA PHE A 324 -8.28 8.97 19.34
C PHE A 324 -7.43 9.14 20.59
N VAL A 325 -6.13 9.36 20.38
CA VAL A 325 -5.22 9.81 21.44
C VAL A 325 -5.19 11.35 21.43
N SER A 326 -5.45 11.98 22.57
CA SER A 326 -5.32 13.41 22.82
C SER A 326 -4.25 13.67 23.88
N PHE A 327 -3.46 14.72 23.70
CA PHE A 327 -2.54 15.25 24.71
C PHE A 327 -2.87 16.69 25.11
N ASP A 328 -3.97 17.25 24.59
CA ASP A 328 -4.39 18.65 24.76
C ASP A 328 -3.28 19.67 24.43
N SER A 329 -2.31 19.26 23.60
CA SER A 329 -1.14 20.04 23.21
C SER A 329 -0.67 19.61 21.83
N ILE A 330 -0.71 20.55 20.88
CA ILE A 330 -0.26 20.35 19.50
C ILE A 330 1.19 19.83 19.46
N LEU A 331 2.07 20.34 20.34
CA LEU A 331 3.48 19.92 20.37
C LEU A 331 3.61 18.45 20.78
N LEU A 332 2.91 18.04 21.84
CA LEU A 332 2.95 16.66 22.34
C LEU A 332 2.31 15.69 21.34
N SER A 333 1.17 16.06 20.75
CA SER A 333 0.51 15.28 19.70
C SER A 333 1.43 15.04 18.51
N ASN A 334 2.14 16.07 18.03
CA ASN A 334 3.06 15.93 16.91
C ASN A 334 4.35 15.17 17.28
N LEU A 335 4.88 15.38 18.49
CA LEU A 335 6.02 14.59 18.98
C LEU A 335 5.66 13.10 19.06
N PHE A 336 4.47 12.79 19.54
CA PHE A 336 3.97 11.42 19.60
C PHE A 336 3.80 10.79 18.22
N VAL A 337 3.22 11.52 17.26
CA VAL A 337 3.13 11.08 15.86
C VAL A 337 4.52 10.78 15.29
N PHE A 338 5.49 11.67 15.49
CA PHE A 338 6.86 11.46 15.04
C PHE A 338 7.49 10.19 15.65
N LEU A 339 7.34 10.00 16.96
CA LEU A 339 7.83 8.80 17.65
C LEU A 339 7.17 7.52 17.16
N LEU A 340 5.87 7.55 16.86
CA LEU A 340 5.16 6.39 16.28
C LEU A 340 5.63 6.05 14.87
N VAL A 341 5.83 7.06 14.02
CA VAL A 341 6.39 6.86 12.68
C VAL A 341 7.82 6.31 12.77
N LEU A 342 8.66 6.87 13.64
CA LEU A 342 10.02 6.37 13.87
C LEU A 342 10.02 4.92 14.37
N THR A 343 9.17 4.60 15.34
CA THR A 343 9.00 3.23 15.86
C THR A 343 8.56 2.28 14.75
N THR A 344 7.63 2.72 13.90
CA THR A 344 7.19 1.95 12.74
C THR A 344 8.34 1.65 11.78
N VAL A 345 9.18 2.63 11.47
CA VAL A 345 10.36 2.45 10.61
C VAL A 345 11.37 1.50 11.23
N ILE A 346 11.60 1.59 12.55
CA ILE A 346 12.52 0.70 13.28
C ILE A 346 11.99 -0.75 13.25
N VAL A 347 10.71 -0.96 13.57
CA VAL A 347 10.08 -2.29 13.52
C VAL A 347 10.13 -2.85 12.09
N ALA A 348 9.83 -2.01 11.09
CA ALA A 348 9.90 -2.39 9.68
C ALA A 348 11.34 -2.77 9.25
N TYR A 349 12.36 -2.07 9.75
CA TYR A 349 13.75 -2.41 9.48
C TYR A 349 14.10 -3.82 9.99
N PHE A 350 13.69 -4.15 11.22
CA PHE A 350 13.92 -5.48 11.77
C PHE A 350 13.11 -6.56 11.07
N ALA A 351 11.84 -6.29 10.75
CA ALA A 351 11.00 -7.19 9.97
C ALA A 351 11.61 -7.46 8.58
N ASN A 352 12.10 -6.42 7.90
CA ASN A 352 12.79 -6.57 6.63
C ASN A 352 14.07 -7.41 6.77
N LYS A 353 14.91 -7.12 7.76
CA LYS A 353 16.19 -7.80 7.97
C LYS A 353 16.04 -9.27 8.31
N PHE A 354 15.12 -9.61 9.21
CA PHE A 354 15.02 -10.97 9.77
C PHE A 354 13.98 -11.85 9.09
N VAL A 355 12.93 -11.25 8.54
CA VAL A 355 11.83 -11.98 7.89
C VAL A 355 11.93 -11.84 6.38
N GLU A 356 11.89 -10.63 5.84
CA GLU A 356 11.78 -10.42 4.38
C GLU A 356 13.03 -10.86 3.60
N ASN A 357 14.22 -10.37 4.00
CA ASN A 357 15.46 -10.60 3.28
C ASN A 357 16.01 -12.03 3.45
N LYS A 358 15.55 -12.78 4.44
CA LYS A 358 15.99 -14.18 4.64
C LYS A 358 15.51 -15.10 3.52
N PHE A 359 14.43 -14.74 2.83
CA PHE A 359 13.82 -15.57 1.78
C PHE A 359 14.00 -15.03 0.35
N ARG A 360 14.45 -13.77 0.21
CA ARG A 360 14.84 -13.16 -1.08
C ARG A 360 16.22 -13.64 -1.51
#